data_AF-A0A347U5K3-F1
#
_entry.id   AF-A0A347U5K3-F1
#
_cell.length_a   1.000
_cell.length_b   1.000
_cell.length_c   1.000
_cell.angle_alpha   90.00
_cell.angle_beta   90.00
_cell.angle_gamma   90.00
#
_symmetry.space_group_name_H-M   'P 1'
#
loop_
_entity.id
_entity.type
_entity.pdbx_description
1 polymer ?
#
loop_
_entity_poly.entity_id
_entity_poly.type
_entity_poly.pdbx_seq_one_letter_code
_entity_poly.pdbx_strand_id
1 'polypeptide(L)'
;MYNKEQKNDENFWISYADLMAGLLFVFILVIGAIVIKYVYTQSNLEKEKAALNSSEEAKSKLFYELAKAKNLYETTKSDLDKAASELKDKDNKISLNLAEIEKLKALLLEYELNVKDEKDKNEKLSAELTEKTNMISLKDEELTMLADKLLVQTQIHQKMVEEFDIAKIKIKNLTGIKLTVIAKLKEKLGKSINIDEKSGAIKFSSNILFDQNSYILKEDAKKELSNTLKKYLNTLLGDKEMKKYIESITIEGHTNSDGTYLSNLSLSQQRAHAVMQFLYDSNIIDKNLLSTYVNSSGRSSSDLILDKNGVEDKDASRRIEIKFTIKNEEAIREIQNYLGEKK
;
A
#
# COMPACT_ATOMS: atom_id res chain seq x y z
N MET A 1 -126.29 41.13 171.82
CA MET A 1 -125.00 41.03 172.54
C MET A 1 -124.62 39.55 172.67
N TYR A 2 -123.32 39.21 172.79
CA TYR A 2 -122.66 37.93 173.20
C TYR A 2 -122.48 36.68 172.26
N ASN A 3 -121.23 36.11 172.23
CA ASN A 3 -120.69 34.78 171.74
C ASN A 3 -120.44 34.49 170.21
N LYS A 4 -119.54 33.57 169.71
CA LYS A 4 -118.20 33.01 170.14
C LYS A 4 -117.45 32.15 169.03
N GLU A 5 -116.10 32.14 169.01
CA GLU A 5 -115.01 31.16 168.58
C GLU A 5 -114.79 30.45 167.17
N GLN A 6 -113.62 30.78 166.53
CA GLN A 6 -112.46 29.99 165.95
C GLN A 6 -112.33 29.24 164.56
N LYS A 7 -111.32 29.70 163.75
CA LYS A 7 -110.13 29.08 163.02
C LYS A 7 -110.12 28.22 161.69
N ASN A 8 -109.06 28.50 160.87
CA ASN A 8 -108.29 27.70 159.83
C ASN A 8 -108.97 27.28 158.48
N ASP A 9 -108.32 27.12 157.29
CA ASP A 9 -106.92 27.27 156.80
C ASP A 9 -106.82 27.53 155.25
N GLU A 10 -105.63 27.90 154.76
CA GLU A 10 -105.25 28.18 153.35
C GLU A 10 -104.72 26.92 152.58
N ASN A 11 -104.78 26.85 151.22
CA ASN A 11 -103.74 26.25 150.32
C ASN A 11 -104.04 26.00 148.80
N PHE A 12 -105.29 25.95 148.29
CA PHE A 12 -105.55 25.28 146.98
C PHE A 12 -105.04 26.00 145.69
N TRP A 13 -104.93 27.33 145.67
CA TRP A 13 -104.64 28.08 144.42
C TRP A 13 -103.21 27.94 143.88
N ILE A 14 -102.25 27.54 144.72
CA ILE A 14 -100.83 27.43 144.33
C ILE A 14 -100.60 26.22 143.42
N SER A 15 -101.25 25.07 143.69
CA SER A 15 -101.00 23.83 142.95
C SER A 15 -101.42 23.84 141.48
N TYR A 16 -102.42 24.64 141.09
CA TYR A 16 -102.84 24.75 139.67
C TYR A 16 -101.87 25.61 138.85
N ALA A 17 -101.38 26.72 139.43
CA ALA A 17 -100.40 27.59 138.80
C ALA A 17 -99.08 26.85 138.55
N ASP A 18 -98.63 26.07 139.54
CA ASP A 18 -97.38 25.30 139.46
C ASP A 18 -97.45 24.17 138.42
N LEU A 19 -98.61 23.52 138.27
CA LEU A 19 -98.84 22.48 137.27
C LEU A 19 -98.86 23.06 135.84
N MET A 20 -99.46 24.24 135.63
CA MET A 20 -99.36 24.94 134.35
C MET A 20 -97.96 25.51 134.08
N ALA A 21 -97.23 25.96 135.10
CA ALA A 21 -95.84 26.38 134.94
C ALA A 21 -94.94 25.20 134.53
N GLY A 22 -95.12 24.02 135.13
CA GLY A 22 -94.43 22.79 134.74
C GLY A 22 -94.77 22.35 133.31
N LEU A 23 -96.05 22.40 132.91
CA LEU A 23 -96.48 22.08 131.54
C LEU A 23 -95.93 23.08 130.51
N LEU A 24 -95.89 24.36 130.86
CA LEU A 24 -95.27 25.42 130.05
C LEU A 24 -93.74 25.22 129.93
N PHE A 25 -93.07 24.76 130.99
CA PHE A 25 -91.66 24.37 130.93
C PHE A 25 -91.41 23.19 129.99
N VAL A 26 -92.27 22.18 130.00
CA VAL A 26 -92.21 21.06 129.04
C VAL A 26 -92.40 21.55 127.62
N PHE A 27 -93.38 22.44 127.37
CA PHE A 27 -93.56 23.05 126.05
C PHE A 27 -92.34 23.86 125.60
N ILE A 28 -91.73 24.67 126.47
CA ILE A 28 -90.51 25.42 126.16
C ILE A 28 -89.33 24.48 125.85
N LEU A 29 -89.16 23.38 126.60
CA LEU A 29 -88.12 22.38 126.34
C LEU A 29 -88.33 21.65 125.01
N VAL A 30 -89.57 21.29 124.68
CA VAL A 30 -89.93 20.65 123.40
C VAL A 30 -89.72 21.63 122.23
N ILE A 31 -90.17 22.88 122.35
CA ILE A 31 -89.95 23.91 121.33
C ILE A 31 -88.45 24.18 121.17
N GLY A 32 -87.68 24.28 122.27
CA GLY A 32 -86.23 24.43 122.24
C GLY A 32 -85.53 23.27 121.54
N ALA A 33 -85.92 22.04 121.83
CA ALA A 33 -85.38 20.85 121.15
C ALA A 33 -85.74 20.81 119.65
N ILE A 34 -86.95 21.23 119.28
CA ILE A 34 -87.39 21.36 117.88
C ILE A 34 -86.57 22.45 117.17
N VAL A 35 -86.36 23.61 117.79
CA VAL A 35 -85.57 24.72 117.23
C VAL A 35 -84.10 24.32 117.08
N ILE A 36 -83.50 23.65 118.07
CA ILE A 36 -82.12 23.13 117.98
C ILE A 36 -82.01 22.09 116.85
N LYS A 37 -82.97 21.15 116.75
CA LYS A 37 -83.00 20.17 115.67
C LYS A 37 -83.18 20.84 114.30
N TYR A 38 -84.05 21.83 114.19
CA TYR A 38 -84.26 22.60 112.97
C TYR A 38 -83.00 23.36 112.54
N VAL A 39 -82.33 24.07 113.46
CA VAL A 39 -81.08 24.79 113.20
C VAL A 39 -79.94 23.82 112.84
N TYR A 40 -79.84 22.67 113.50
CA TYR A 40 -78.84 21.64 113.18
C TYR A 40 -79.11 20.99 111.81
N THR A 41 -80.37 20.65 111.51
CA THR A 41 -80.77 20.14 110.20
C THR A 41 -80.54 21.17 109.10
N GLN A 42 -80.85 22.44 109.33
CA GLN A 42 -80.56 23.52 108.39
C GLN A 42 -79.05 23.69 108.19
N SER A 43 -78.25 23.65 109.26
CA SER A 43 -76.78 23.72 109.17
C SER A 43 -76.17 22.57 108.38
N ASN A 44 -76.66 21.34 108.58
CA ASN A 44 -76.22 20.19 107.78
C ASN A 44 -76.71 20.28 106.33
N LEU A 45 -77.95 20.72 106.09
CA LEU A 45 -78.49 20.92 104.75
C LEU A 45 -77.71 22.00 103.96
N GLU A 46 -77.31 23.10 104.60
CA GLU A 46 -76.46 24.12 103.97
C GLU A 46 -75.04 23.59 103.70
N LYS A 47 -74.46 22.75 104.58
CA LYS A 47 -73.19 22.07 104.29
C LYS A 47 -73.31 21.09 103.13
N GLU A 48 -74.40 20.33 103.05
CA GLU A 48 -74.66 19.36 102.00
C GLU A 48 -74.92 20.04 100.65
N LYS A 49 -75.67 21.15 100.63
CA LYS A 49 -75.79 22.04 99.45
C LYS A 49 -74.44 22.63 99.03
N ALA A 50 -73.62 23.10 99.98
CA ALA A 50 -72.30 23.64 99.65
C ALA A 50 -71.36 22.56 99.07
N ALA A 51 -71.40 21.35 99.63
CA ALA A 51 -70.69 20.19 99.09
C ALA A 51 -71.20 19.82 97.70
N LEU A 52 -72.52 19.80 97.48
CA LEU A 52 -73.14 19.52 96.18
C LEU A 52 -72.75 20.58 95.13
N ASN A 53 -72.88 21.87 95.44
CA ASN A 53 -72.49 22.97 94.56
C ASN A 53 -71.00 22.90 94.19
N SER A 54 -70.11 22.64 95.17
CA SER A 54 -68.68 22.47 94.90
C SER A 54 -68.38 21.23 94.04
N SER A 55 -69.18 20.18 94.16
CA SER A 55 -69.11 18.98 93.30
C SER A 55 -69.61 19.27 91.88
N GLU A 56 -70.69 20.03 91.72
CA GLU A 56 -71.19 20.48 90.41
C GLU A 56 -70.21 21.42 89.71
N GLU A 57 -69.58 22.35 90.43
CA GLU A 57 -68.48 23.17 89.91
C GLU A 57 -67.28 22.31 89.48
N ALA A 58 -66.85 21.36 90.31
CA ALA A 58 -65.74 20.47 90.00
C ALA A 58 -66.04 19.63 88.75
N LYS A 59 -67.25 19.07 88.66
CA LYS A 59 -67.75 18.32 87.50
C LYS A 59 -67.81 19.18 86.24
N SER A 60 -68.22 20.45 86.36
CA SER A 60 -68.25 21.42 85.26
C SER A 60 -66.84 21.77 84.75
N LYS A 61 -65.88 21.97 85.66
CA LYS A 61 -64.45 22.14 85.33
C LYS A 61 -63.90 20.90 84.62
N LEU A 62 -64.21 19.70 85.12
CA LEU A 62 -63.80 18.41 84.54
C LEU A 62 -64.40 18.20 83.13
N PHE A 63 -65.67 18.55 82.90
CA PHE A 63 -66.26 18.52 81.56
C PHE A 63 -65.60 19.52 80.60
N TYR A 64 -65.27 20.72 81.07
CA TYR A 64 -64.58 21.73 80.26
C TYR A 64 -63.16 21.27 79.87
N GLU A 65 -62.41 20.70 80.82
CA GLU A 65 -61.09 20.11 80.55
C GLU A 65 -61.18 18.90 79.61
N LEU A 66 -62.17 18.02 79.80
CA LEU A 66 -62.42 16.89 78.91
C LEU A 66 -62.76 17.33 77.49
N ALA A 67 -63.60 18.36 77.33
CA ALA A 67 -63.94 18.92 76.02
C ALA A 67 -62.70 19.53 75.34
N LYS A 68 -61.87 20.27 76.09
CA LYS A 68 -60.60 20.83 75.61
C LYS A 68 -59.61 19.73 75.20
N ALA A 69 -59.44 18.70 76.02
CA ALA A 69 -58.56 17.56 75.74
C ALA A 69 -59.03 16.75 74.54
N LYS A 70 -60.35 16.52 74.40
CA LYS A 70 -60.95 15.85 73.24
C LYS A 70 -60.72 16.65 71.95
N ASN A 71 -60.94 17.97 71.96
CA ASN A 71 -60.67 18.81 70.81
C ASN A 71 -59.18 18.78 70.42
N LEU A 72 -58.28 18.84 71.40
CA LEU A 72 -56.83 18.72 71.18
C LEU A 72 -56.43 17.34 70.61
N TYR A 73 -57.10 16.27 71.03
CA TYR A 73 -56.91 14.93 70.47
C TYR A 73 -57.40 14.85 69.01
N GLU A 74 -58.57 15.44 68.70
CA GLU A 74 -59.11 15.45 67.34
C GLU A 74 -58.24 16.28 66.38
N THR A 75 -57.70 17.42 66.81
CA THR A 75 -56.76 18.22 65.99
C THR A 75 -55.42 17.52 65.81
N THR A 76 -54.79 17.04 66.89
CA THR A 76 -53.51 16.30 66.78
C THR A 76 -53.63 15.02 65.97
N LYS A 77 -54.77 14.32 66.01
CA LYS A 77 -55.04 13.17 65.14
C LYS A 77 -55.20 13.59 63.67
N SER A 78 -55.96 14.65 63.39
CA SER A 78 -56.08 15.23 62.05
C SER A 78 -54.72 15.62 61.46
N ASP A 79 -53.85 16.24 62.27
CA ASP A 79 -52.53 16.67 61.83
C ASP A 79 -51.55 15.49 61.68
N LEU A 80 -51.68 14.44 62.50
CA LEU A 80 -50.95 13.18 62.32
C LEU A 80 -51.37 12.46 61.03
N ASP A 81 -52.68 12.39 60.73
CA ASP A 81 -53.21 11.76 59.52
C ASP A 81 -52.74 12.51 58.26
N LYS A 82 -52.70 13.86 58.29
CA LYS A 82 -52.11 14.69 57.23
C LYS A 82 -50.61 14.41 57.06
N ALA A 83 -49.85 14.43 58.16
CA ALA A 83 -48.40 14.18 58.13
C ALA A 83 -48.07 12.77 57.60
N ALA A 84 -48.88 11.76 57.94
CA ALA A 84 -48.76 10.40 57.41
C ALA A 84 -49.05 10.35 55.90
N SER A 85 -50.05 11.09 55.40
CA SER A 85 -50.32 11.21 53.96
C SER A 85 -49.16 11.91 53.23
N GLU A 86 -48.67 13.04 53.74
CA GLU A 86 -47.52 13.74 53.16
C GLU A 86 -46.25 12.88 53.15
N LEU A 87 -46.01 12.09 54.20
CA LEU A 87 -44.87 11.18 54.27
C LEU A 87 -44.98 10.13 53.16
N LYS A 88 -46.16 9.52 52.98
CA LYS A 88 -46.44 8.55 51.92
C LYS A 88 -46.22 9.13 50.52
N ASP A 89 -46.66 10.37 50.27
CA ASP A 89 -46.45 11.04 48.98
C ASP A 89 -44.97 11.36 48.71
N LYS A 90 -44.22 11.75 49.76
CA LYS A 90 -42.76 11.93 49.69
C LYS A 90 -42.05 10.60 49.42
N ASP A 91 -42.47 9.51 50.06
CA ASP A 91 -41.89 8.17 49.91
C ASP A 91 -42.11 7.59 48.50
N ASN A 92 -43.31 7.78 47.94
CA ASN A 92 -43.64 7.51 46.54
C ASN A 92 -42.72 8.30 45.59
N LYS A 93 -42.51 9.60 45.85
CA LYS A 93 -41.66 10.46 45.02
C LYS A 93 -40.18 10.09 45.11
N ILE A 94 -39.69 9.69 46.29
CA ILE A 94 -38.33 9.16 46.47
C ILE A 94 -38.16 7.87 45.68
N SER A 95 -39.13 6.95 45.75
CA SER A 95 -39.13 5.69 45.01
C SER A 95 -39.06 5.90 43.48
N LEU A 96 -39.85 6.85 42.96
CA LEU A 96 -39.80 7.23 41.54
C LEU A 96 -38.43 7.82 41.15
N ASN A 97 -37.90 8.75 41.95
CA ASN A 97 -36.59 9.37 41.70
C ASN A 97 -35.44 8.35 41.74
N LEU A 98 -35.51 7.34 42.63
CA LEU A 98 -34.52 6.27 42.69
C LEU A 98 -34.53 5.43 41.40
N ALA A 99 -35.72 5.07 40.89
CA ALA A 99 -35.85 4.37 39.61
C ALA A 99 -35.37 5.21 38.41
N GLU A 100 -35.57 6.53 38.43
CA GLU A 100 -35.02 7.46 37.43
C GLU A 100 -33.48 7.47 37.47
N ILE A 101 -32.90 7.53 38.67
CA ILE A 101 -31.44 7.52 38.88
C ILE A 101 -30.81 6.20 38.41
N GLU A 102 -31.47 5.05 38.63
CA GLU A 102 -30.98 3.76 38.12
C GLU A 102 -30.95 3.71 36.59
N LYS A 103 -32.01 4.21 35.91
CA LYS A 103 -32.03 4.33 34.46
C LYS A 103 -30.92 5.24 33.93
N LEU A 104 -30.72 6.40 34.56
CA LEU A 104 -29.67 7.35 34.17
C LEU A 104 -28.27 6.76 34.37
N LYS A 105 -28.03 5.98 35.42
CA LYS A 105 -26.77 5.25 35.63
C LYS A 105 -26.54 4.20 34.53
N ALA A 106 -27.57 3.44 34.16
CA ALA A 106 -27.46 2.46 33.08
C ALA A 106 -27.13 3.13 31.73
N LEU A 107 -27.80 4.23 31.40
CA LEU A 107 -27.55 5.01 30.20
C LEU A 107 -26.14 5.63 30.17
N LEU A 108 -25.65 6.12 31.32
CA LEU A 108 -24.30 6.66 31.45
C LEU A 108 -23.25 5.56 31.22
N LEU A 109 -23.44 4.37 31.79
CA LEU A 109 -22.55 3.23 31.58
C LEU A 109 -22.52 2.79 30.11
N GLU A 110 -23.67 2.73 29.45
CA GLU A 110 -23.77 2.45 28.01
C GLU A 110 -23.03 3.51 27.18
N TYR A 111 -23.16 4.79 27.53
CA TYR A 111 -22.44 5.87 26.87
C TYR A 111 -20.91 5.77 27.07
N GLU A 112 -20.44 5.47 28.29
CA GLU A 112 -19.02 5.25 28.58
C GLU A 112 -18.43 4.07 27.78
N LEU A 113 -19.19 2.97 27.64
CA LEU A 113 -18.79 1.83 26.81
C LEU A 113 -18.70 2.22 25.32
N ASN A 114 -19.71 2.89 24.78
CA ASN A 114 -19.72 3.35 23.37
C ASN A 114 -18.56 4.33 23.06
N VAL A 115 -18.26 5.25 23.99
CA VAL A 115 -17.12 6.18 23.85
C VAL A 115 -15.79 5.43 23.86
N LYS A 116 -15.66 4.37 24.66
CA LYS A 116 -14.47 3.52 24.68
C LYS A 116 -14.32 2.74 23.37
N ASP A 117 -15.38 2.10 22.89
CA ASP A 117 -15.34 1.31 21.65
C ASP A 117 -14.99 2.17 20.43
N GLU A 118 -15.56 3.38 20.30
CA GLU A 118 -15.18 4.31 19.23
C GLU A 118 -13.76 4.88 19.40
N LYS A 119 -13.24 5.02 20.63
CA LYS A 119 -11.84 5.40 20.88
C LYS A 119 -10.88 4.30 20.44
N ASP A 120 -11.11 3.05 20.86
CA ASP A 120 -10.28 1.89 20.52
C ASP A 120 -10.28 1.66 19.00
N LYS A 121 -11.43 1.88 18.35
CA LYS A 121 -11.59 1.87 16.88
C LYS A 121 -10.83 3.00 16.18
N ASN A 122 -10.84 4.22 16.71
CA ASN A 122 -10.06 5.34 16.17
C ASN A 122 -8.55 5.12 16.31
N GLU A 123 -8.09 4.58 17.45
CA GLU A 123 -6.68 4.21 17.65
C GLU A 123 -6.25 3.16 16.62
N LYS A 124 -7.09 2.16 16.35
CA LYS A 124 -6.84 1.16 15.30
C LYS A 124 -6.79 1.78 13.90
N LEU A 125 -7.77 2.61 13.51
CA LEU A 125 -7.73 3.29 12.21
C LEU A 125 -6.50 4.20 12.05
N SER A 126 -6.08 4.88 13.12
CA SER A 126 -4.88 5.73 13.12
C SER A 126 -3.59 4.91 12.89
N ALA A 127 -3.50 3.72 13.51
CA ALA A 127 -2.40 2.79 13.28
C ALA A 127 -2.39 2.26 11.82
N GLU A 128 -3.55 1.83 11.30
CA GLU A 128 -3.69 1.38 9.91
C GLU A 128 -3.33 2.51 8.91
N LEU A 129 -3.76 3.74 9.16
CA LEU A 129 -3.43 4.91 8.32
C LEU A 129 -1.92 5.22 8.34
N THR A 130 -1.28 5.11 9.49
CA THR A 130 0.17 5.28 9.64
C THR A 130 0.93 4.21 8.84
N GLU A 131 0.50 2.94 8.94
CA GLU A 131 1.07 1.85 8.15
C GLU A 131 0.93 2.10 6.64
N LYS A 132 -0.26 2.48 6.17
CA LYS A 132 -0.49 2.81 4.74
C LYS A 132 0.34 4.00 4.28
N THR A 133 0.50 5.02 5.11
CA THR A 133 1.34 6.20 4.78
C THR A 133 2.80 5.80 4.59
N ASN A 134 3.33 4.95 5.48
CA ASN A 134 4.70 4.43 5.36
C ASN A 134 4.86 3.55 4.12
N MET A 135 3.87 2.70 3.80
CA MET A 135 3.87 1.89 2.57
C MET A 135 3.89 2.76 1.30
N ILE A 136 3.17 3.88 1.29
CA ILE A 136 3.14 4.81 0.14
C ILE A 136 4.52 5.47 -0.02
N SER A 137 5.12 5.98 1.05
CA SER A 137 6.47 6.58 1.01
C SER A 137 7.52 5.63 0.43
N LEU A 138 7.51 4.36 0.85
CA LEU A 138 8.41 3.33 0.30
C LEU A 138 8.15 3.04 -1.18
N LYS A 139 6.90 3.14 -1.64
CA LYS A 139 6.54 2.95 -3.06
C LYS A 139 6.93 4.14 -3.93
N ASP A 140 6.85 5.36 -3.40
CA ASP A 140 7.30 6.57 -4.11
C ASP A 140 8.83 6.60 -4.26
N GLU A 141 9.58 6.13 -3.26
CA GLU A 141 11.03 5.88 -3.37
C GLU A 141 11.36 4.84 -4.45
N GLU A 142 10.67 3.68 -4.44
CA GLU A 142 10.86 2.61 -5.43
C GLU A 142 10.55 3.10 -6.87
N LEU A 143 9.48 3.87 -7.04
CA LEU A 143 9.11 4.48 -8.33
C LEU A 143 10.17 5.47 -8.81
N THR A 144 10.75 6.27 -7.91
CA THR A 144 11.82 7.22 -8.23
C THR A 144 13.07 6.48 -8.72
N MET A 145 13.51 5.43 -8.01
CA MET A 145 14.65 4.60 -8.43
C MET A 145 14.41 3.89 -9.78
N LEU A 146 13.16 3.51 -10.07
CA LEU A 146 12.78 2.88 -11.34
C LEU A 146 12.80 3.90 -12.49
N ALA A 147 12.35 5.14 -12.25
CA ALA A 147 12.40 6.23 -13.22
C ALA A 147 13.85 6.59 -13.60
N ASP A 148 14.74 6.71 -12.62
CA ASP A 148 16.17 6.96 -12.86
C ASP A 148 16.83 5.85 -13.69
N LYS A 149 16.54 4.57 -13.36
CA LYS A 149 17.02 3.43 -14.14
C LYS A 149 16.51 3.46 -15.58
N LEU A 150 15.23 3.81 -15.78
CA LEU A 150 14.63 3.91 -17.11
C LEU A 150 15.26 5.05 -17.93
N LEU A 151 15.58 6.19 -17.29
CA LEU A 151 16.27 7.31 -17.93
C LEU A 151 17.67 6.89 -18.41
N VAL A 152 18.46 6.26 -17.55
CA VAL A 152 19.80 5.74 -17.91
C VAL A 152 19.71 4.71 -19.04
N GLN A 153 18.76 3.78 -18.97
CA GLN A 153 18.56 2.77 -20.02
C GLN A 153 18.13 3.40 -21.36
N THR A 154 17.33 4.48 -21.32
CA THR A 154 16.93 5.24 -22.51
C THR A 154 18.14 5.94 -23.15
N GLN A 155 19.02 6.56 -22.35
CA GLN A 155 20.26 7.18 -22.84
C GLN A 155 21.20 6.15 -23.49
N ILE A 156 21.36 4.97 -22.87
CA ILE A 156 22.15 3.86 -23.44
C ILE A 156 21.55 3.40 -24.78
N HIS A 157 20.23 3.25 -24.85
CA HIS A 157 19.55 2.83 -26.08
C HIS A 157 19.68 3.87 -27.19
N GLN A 158 19.52 5.16 -26.90
CA GLN A 158 19.71 6.24 -27.88
C GLN A 158 21.13 6.20 -28.46
N LYS A 159 22.15 6.12 -27.59
CA LYS A 159 23.55 6.03 -28.04
C LYS A 159 23.80 4.80 -28.93
N MET A 160 23.21 3.66 -28.57
CA MET A 160 23.29 2.43 -29.38
C MET A 160 22.65 2.58 -30.77
N VAL A 161 21.54 3.33 -30.89
CA VAL A 161 20.90 3.63 -32.19
C VAL A 161 21.81 4.53 -33.04
N GLU A 162 22.37 5.58 -32.45
CA GLU A 162 23.31 6.50 -33.13
C GLU A 162 24.56 5.76 -33.65
N GLU A 163 25.18 4.92 -32.81
CA GLU A 163 26.34 4.10 -33.20
C GLU A 163 25.99 3.07 -34.29
N PHE A 164 24.79 2.48 -34.26
CA PHE A 164 24.33 1.53 -35.28
C PHE A 164 24.11 2.17 -36.65
N ASP A 165 23.48 3.36 -36.71
CA ASP A 165 23.28 4.07 -37.97
C ASP A 165 24.62 4.55 -38.57
N ILE A 166 25.60 4.93 -37.75
CA ILE A 166 26.98 5.20 -38.21
C ILE A 166 27.59 3.96 -38.87
N ALA A 167 27.53 2.80 -38.21
CA ALA A 167 28.07 1.55 -38.76
C ALA A 167 27.39 1.18 -40.11
N LYS A 168 26.07 1.33 -40.20
CA LYS A 168 25.27 1.10 -41.41
C LYS A 168 25.69 2.02 -42.57
N ILE A 169 25.95 3.30 -42.30
CA ILE A 169 26.49 4.24 -43.31
C ILE A 169 27.86 3.78 -43.80
N LYS A 170 28.76 3.35 -42.91
CA LYS A 170 30.09 2.87 -43.31
C LYS A 170 30.05 1.59 -44.14
N ILE A 171 29.20 0.62 -43.81
CA ILE A 171 28.99 -0.60 -44.63
C ILE A 171 28.50 -0.23 -46.04
N LYS A 172 27.56 0.72 -46.14
CA LYS A 172 27.07 1.23 -47.43
C LYS A 172 28.20 1.89 -48.23
N ASN A 173 29.04 2.69 -47.58
CA ASN A 173 30.19 3.33 -48.22
C ASN A 173 31.23 2.31 -48.72
N LEU A 174 31.59 1.30 -47.92
CA LEU A 174 32.50 0.22 -48.34
C LEU A 174 31.97 -0.55 -49.55
N THR A 175 30.65 -0.80 -49.58
CA THR A 175 29.98 -1.44 -50.73
C THR A 175 30.06 -0.56 -51.97
N GLY A 176 29.80 0.75 -51.84
CA GLY A 176 29.95 1.74 -52.93
C GLY A 176 31.38 1.87 -53.44
N ILE A 177 32.38 1.84 -52.56
CA ILE A 177 33.80 1.82 -52.94
C ILE A 177 34.09 0.55 -53.75
N LYS A 178 33.64 -0.63 -53.31
CA LYS A 178 33.83 -1.89 -54.06
C LYS A 178 33.27 -1.80 -55.48
N LEU A 179 32.04 -1.33 -55.65
CA LEU A 179 31.42 -1.16 -56.96
C LEU A 179 32.20 -0.14 -57.82
N THR A 180 32.71 0.94 -57.22
CA THR A 180 33.54 1.95 -57.91
C THR A 180 34.86 1.37 -58.41
N VAL A 181 35.53 0.53 -57.59
CA VAL A 181 36.75 -0.18 -57.98
C VAL A 181 36.48 -1.13 -59.15
N ILE A 182 35.39 -1.91 -59.10
CA ILE A 182 34.99 -2.84 -60.18
C ILE A 182 34.66 -2.07 -61.47
N ALA A 183 33.98 -0.92 -61.37
CA ALA A 183 33.68 -0.07 -62.52
C ALA A 183 34.95 0.47 -63.19
N LYS A 184 35.88 1.06 -62.41
CA LYS A 184 37.20 1.53 -62.89
C LYS A 184 38.03 0.39 -63.52
N LEU A 185 37.96 -0.81 -62.95
CA LEU A 185 38.62 -1.99 -63.52
C LEU A 185 38.05 -2.35 -64.89
N LYS A 186 36.72 -2.47 -65.02
CA LYS A 186 36.05 -2.75 -66.30
C LYS A 186 36.37 -1.70 -67.37
N GLU A 187 36.40 -0.43 -66.99
CA GLU A 187 36.77 0.68 -67.87
C GLU A 187 38.21 0.52 -68.40
N LYS A 188 39.20 0.33 -67.52
CA LYS A 188 40.63 0.26 -67.91
C LYS A 188 41.06 -1.05 -68.57
N LEU A 189 40.43 -2.17 -68.24
CA LEU A 189 40.75 -3.48 -68.81
C LEU A 189 39.98 -3.73 -70.12
N GLY A 190 38.83 -3.07 -70.30
CA GLY A 190 38.01 -3.17 -71.50
C GLY A 190 37.30 -4.52 -71.65
N LYS A 191 36.60 -4.69 -72.78
CA LYS A 191 35.78 -5.90 -73.05
C LYS A 191 36.59 -7.18 -73.27
N SER A 192 37.91 -7.12 -73.35
CA SER A 192 38.79 -8.27 -73.60
C SER A 192 39.00 -9.17 -72.37
N ILE A 193 38.65 -8.71 -71.17
CA ILE A 193 38.87 -9.45 -69.92
C ILE A 193 37.56 -9.51 -69.15
N ASN A 194 37.08 -10.71 -68.84
CA ASN A 194 35.87 -10.88 -68.03
C ASN A 194 36.18 -10.61 -66.55
N ILE A 195 35.43 -9.69 -65.95
CA ILE A 195 35.58 -9.26 -64.55
C ILE A 195 34.23 -9.48 -63.85
N ASP A 196 34.24 -10.28 -62.80
CA ASP A 196 33.05 -10.55 -61.99
C ASP A 196 32.49 -9.26 -61.36
N GLU A 197 31.18 -9.04 -61.48
CA GLU A 197 30.54 -7.78 -61.08
C GLU A 197 30.42 -7.60 -59.56
N LYS A 198 30.59 -8.69 -58.78
CA LYS A 198 30.38 -8.73 -57.32
C LYS A 198 31.71 -8.84 -56.57
N SER A 199 32.66 -9.63 -57.09
CA SER A 199 33.98 -9.84 -56.49
C SER A 199 35.08 -8.99 -57.13
N GLY A 200 34.90 -8.54 -58.38
CA GLY A 200 35.96 -7.91 -59.17
C GLY A 200 37.02 -8.90 -59.66
N ALA A 201 36.76 -10.21 -59.54
CA ALA A 201 37.72 -11.25 -59.88
C ALA A 201 37.90 -11.39 -61.40
N ILE A 202 39.14 -11.62 -61.82
CA ILE A 202 39.50 -12.10 -63.16
C ILE A 202 39.74 -13.61 -63.08
N LYS A 203 39.22 -14.36 -64.05
CA LYS A 203 39.38 -15.81 -64.14
C LYS A 203 40.16 -16.17 -65.41
N PHE A 204 41.18 -17.01 -65.25
CA PHE A 204 41.93 -17.62 -66.35
C PHE A 204 41.70 -19.13 -66.32
N SER A 205 41.27 -19.70 -67.43
CA SER A 205 41.11 -21.15 -67.57
C SER A 205 42.48 -21.84 -67.50
N SER A 206 42.60 -22.88 -66.66
CA SER A 206 43.91 -23.50 -66.39
C SER A 206 44.50 -24.23 -67.59
N ASN A 207 43.69 -24.62 -68.58
CA ASN A 207 44.14 -25.24 -69.83
C ASN A 207 44.95 -24.27 -70.73
N ILE A 208 44.67 -22.96 -70.63
CA ILE A 208 45.45 -21.90 -71.28
C ILE A 208 46.79 -21.73 -70.55
N LEU A 209 46.77 -21.66 -69.22
CA LEU A 209 47.98 -21.38 -68.42
C LEU A 209 48.91 -22.59 -68.23
N PHE A 210 48.36 -23.80 -68.16
CA PHE A 210 49.05 -25.03 -67.73
C PHE A 210 48.56 -26.25 -68.52
N ASP A 211 49.39 -27.27 -68.64
CA ASP A 211 48.94 -28.58 -69.11
C ASP A 211 48.25 -29.37 -67.99
N GLN A 212 47.57 -30.45 -68.39
CA GLN A 212 46.91 -31.36 -67.46
C GLN A 212 47.94 -31.90 -66.46
N ASN A 213 47.58 -31.89 -65.17
CA ASN A 213 48.43 -32.26 -64.03
C ASN A 213 49.76 -31.47 -63.90
N SER A 214 49.99 -30.43 -64.70
CA SER A 214 51.17 -29.57 -64.63
C SER A 214 50.89 -28.25 -63.89
N TYR A 215 51.94 -27.68 -63.28
CA TYR A 215 52.00 -26.34 -62.71
C TYR A 215 53.03 -25.44 -63.44
N ILE A 216 53.62 -25.93 -64.53
CA ILE A 216 54.56 -25.15 -65.35
C ILE A 216 53.76 -24.25 -66.28
N LEU A 217 53.96 -22.93 -66.18
CA LEU A 217 53.33 -21.94 -67.06
C LEU A 217 53.82 -22.09 -68.50
N LYS A 218 52.88 -22.18 -69.45
CA LYS A 218 53.19 -22.22 -70.88
C LYS A 218 53.77 -20.89 -71.37
N GLU A 219 54.69 -20.94 -72.34
CA GLU A 219 55.38 -19.74 -72.84
C GLU A 219 54.47 -18.77 -73.60
N ASP A 220 53.49 -19.28 -74.35
CA ASP A 220 52.47 -18.51 -75.05
C ASP A 220 51.57 -17.74 -74.06
N ALA A 221 51.12 -18.42 -73.00
CA ALA A 221 50.30 -17.85 -71.95
C ALA A 221 50.96 -16.69 -71.19
N LYS A 222 52.30 -16.72 -70.99
CA LYS A 222 53.04 -15.67 -70.25
C LYS A 222 52.83 -14.27 -70.83
N LYS A 223 52.73 -14.12 -72.16
CA LYS A 223 52.57 -12.81 -72.80
C LYS A 223 51.20 -12.19 -72.51
N GLU A 224 50.14 -12.99 -72.57
CA GLU A 224 48.78 -12.55 -72.24
C GLU A 224 48.63 -12.28 -70.74
N LEU A 225 49.12 -13.21 -69.91
CA LEU A 225 49.13 -13.10 -68.46
C LEU A 225 49.85 -11.81 -68.00
N SER A 226 51.05 -11.54 -68.54
CA SER A 226 51.79 -10.30 -68.29
C SER A 226 50.97 -9.05 -68.63
N ASN A 227 50.40 -8.97 -69.84
CA ASN A 227 49.63 -7.81 -70.28
C ASN A 227 48.37 -7.57 -69.43
N THR A 228 47.63 -8.63 -69.11
CA THR A 228 46.40 -8.54 -68.31
C THR A 228 46.69 -8.19 -66.85
N LEU A 229 47.65 -8.88 -66.22
CA LEU A 229 47.99 -8.63 -64.81
C LEU A 229 48.69 -7.28 -64.62
N LYS A 230 49.50 -6.83 -65.58
CA LYS A 230 50.05 -5.47 -65.57
C LYS A 230 48.94 -4.41 -65.56
N LYS A 231 47.89 -4.57 -66.37
CA LYS A 231 46.74 -3.65 -66.38
C LYS A 231 45.93 -3.71 -65.08
N TYR A 232 45.63 -4.92 -64.60
CA TYR A 232 44.87 -5.14 -63.36
C TYR A 232 45.57 -4.56 -62.13
N LEU A 233 46.82 -4.95 -61.90
CA LEU A 233 47.59 -4.56 -60.72
C LEU A 233 47.95 -3.07 -60.74
N ASN A 234 48.32 -2.49 -61.89
CA ASN A 234 48.55 -1.04 -61.97
C ASN A 234 47.25 -0.21 -61.86
N THR A 235 46.10 -0.78 -62.21
CA THR A 235 44.82 -0.14 -61.92
C THR A 235 44.60 -0.09 -60.42
N LEU A 236 44.65 -1.24 -59.72
CA LEU A 236 44.38 -1.34 -58.28
C LEU A 236 45.41 -0.62 -57.39
N LEU A 237 46.70 -0.74 -57.71
CA LEU A 237 47.80 -0.33 -56.82
C LEU A 237 48.55 0.92 -57.32
N GLY A 238 48.34 1.35 -58.57
CA GLY A 238 48.96 2.56 -59.13
C GLY A 238 48.20 3.86 -58.84
N ASP A 239 46.87 3.79 -58.69
CA ASP A 239 46.04 4.91 -58.23
C ASP A 239 46.10 4.97 -56.69
N LYS A 240 46.66 6.04 -56.11
CA LYS A 240 46.79 6.22 -54.65
C LYS A 240 45.44 6.19 -53.93
N GLU A 241 44.40 6.78 -54.53
CA GLU A 241 43.06 6.81 -53.94
C GLU A 241 42.45 5.42 -53.93
N MET A 242 42.67 4.62 -54.98
CA MET A 242 42.17 3.26 -55.03
C MET A 242 42.95 2.33 -54.08
N LYS A 243 44.29 2.40 -54.13
CA LYS A 243 45.21 1.61 -53.28
C LYS A 243 44.92 1.77 -51.79
N LYS A 244 44.47 2.95 -51.35
CA LYS A 244 44.09 3.21 -49.95
C LYS A 244 43.10 2.15 -49.42
N TYR A 245 42.12 1.77 -50.25
CA TYR A 245 41.03 0.86 -49.89
C TYR A 245 41.35 -0.62 -50.13
N ILE A 246 42.38 -0.96 -50.93
CA ILE A 246 42.77 -2.35 -51.15
C ILE A 246 43.49 -2.88 -49.92
N GLU A 247 43.01 -4.00 -49.39
CA GLU A 247 43.64 -4.75 -48.31
C GLU A 247 44.66 -5.73 -48.89
N SER A 248 44.18 -6.58 -49.80
CA SER A 248 44.98 -7.63 -50.44
C SER A 248 44.44 -8.00 -51.81
N ILE A 249 45.25 -8.72 -52.59
CA ILE A 249 44.91 -9.34 -53.87
C ILE A 249 45.37 -10.79 -53.78
N THR A 250 44.45 -11.73 -53.92
CA THR A 250 44.76 -13.17 -53.87
C THR A 250 44.72 -13.76 -55.26
N ILE A 251 45.78 -14.50 -55.59
CA ILE A 251 45.86 -15.42 -56.72
C ILE A 251 45.44 -16.79 -56.19
N GLU A 252 44.21 -17.21 -56.48
CA GLU A 252 43.69 -18.53 -56.09
C GLU A 252 43.80 -19.53 -57.24
N GLY A 253 44.41 -20.68 -56.96
CA GLY A 253 44.32 -21.85 -57.82
C GLY A 253 43.13 -22.72 -57.43
N HIS A 254 42.41 -23.23 -58.43
CA HIS A 254 41.29 -24.15 -58.27
C HIS A 254 41.44 -25.36 -59.18
N THR A 255 40.87 -26.50 -58.79
CA THR A 255 40.79 -27.71 -59.63
C THR A 255 39.34 -28.12 -59.85
N ASN A 256 39.15 -29.03 -60.80
CA ASN A 256 37.93 -29.83 -60.87
C ASN A 256 37.94 -30.96 -59.81
N SER A 257 36.86 -31.76 -59.79
CA SER A 257 36.69 -32.90 -58.89
C SER A 257 37.59 -34.10 -59.18
N ASP A 258 38.39 -34.08 -60.25
CA ASP A 258 39.23 -35.22 -60.64
C ASP A 258 40.43 -35.36 -59.69
N GLY A 259 40.62 -36.54 -59.09
CA GLY A 259 41.71 -36.82 -58.16
C GLY A 259 41.29 -36.72 -56.69
N THR A 260 42.26 -36.54 -55.79
CA THR A 260 42.02 -36.45 -54.34
C THR A 260 42.08 -35.00 -53.87
N TYR A 261 41.40 -34.68 -52.77
CA TYR A 261 41.46 -33.35 -52.17
C TYR A 261 42.90 -32.85 -51.92
N LEU A 262 43.79 -33.71 -51.41
CA LEU A 262 45.17 -33.33 -51.09
C LEU A 262 46.06 -33.18 -52.33
N SER A 263 45.92 -34.06 -53.34
CA SER A 263 46.62 -33.89 -54.62
C SER A 263 46.20 -32.60 -55.31
N ASN A 264 44.91 -32.29 -55.26
CA ASN A 264 44.32 -31.12 -55.89
C ASN A 264 44.65 -29.83 -55.12
N LEU A 265 44.74 -29.88 -53.79
CA LEU A 265 45.21 -28.77 -52.96
C LEU A 265 46.67 -28.45 -53.29
N SER A 266 47.53 -29.47 -53.36
CA SER A 266 48.95 -29.29 -53.70
C SER A 266 49.12 -28.72 -55.12
N LEU A 267 48.43 -29.29 -56.13
CA LEU A 267 48.50 -28.83 -57.52
C LEU A 267 47.97 -27.39 -57.68
N SER A 268 46.84 -27.06 -57.03
CA SER A 268 46.29 -25.70 -57.09
C SER A 268 47.19 -24.67 -56.39
N GLN A 269 47.80 -25.01 -55.26
CA GLN A 269 48.77 -24.16 -54.58
C GLN A 269 50.03 -23.93 -55.44
N GLN A 270 50.56 -24.99 -56.07
CA GLN A 270 51.72 -24.89 -56.96
C GLN A 270 51.43 -24.01 -58.19
N ARG A 271 50.25 -24.15 -58.80
CA ARG A 271 49.81 -23.28 -59.92
C ARG A 271 49.66 -21.83 -59.50
N ALA A 272 49.03 -21.55 -58.36
CA ALA A 272 48.90 -20.19 -57.83
C ALA A 272 50.29 -19.57 -57.55
N HIS A 273 51.20 -20.36 -56.98
CA HIS A 273 52.57 -19.96 -56.72
C HIS A 273 53.37 -19.69 -58.02
N ALA A 274 53.21 -20.53 -59.05
CA ALA A 274 53.86 -20.32 -60.35
C ALA A 274 53.45 -18.98 -61.01
N VAL A 275 52.18 -18.59 -60.89
CA VAL A 275 51.70 -17.26 -61.34
C VAL A 275 52.31 -16.13 -60.50
N MET A 276 52.41 -16.28 -59.18
CA MET A 276 53.04 -15.30 -58.30
C MET A 276 54.54 -15.14 -58.57
N GLN A 277 55.26 -16.25 -58.79
CA GLN A 277 56.66 -16.25 -59.17
C GLN A 277 56.86 -15.55 -60.53
N PHE A 278 56.03 -15.88 -61.53
CA PHE A 278 56.05 -15.18 -62.82
C PHE A 278 55.82 -13.67 -62.69
N LEU A 279 54.91 -13.22 -61.83
CA LEU A 279 54.72 -11.79 -61.54
C LEU A 279 55.97 -11.14 -60.93
N TYR A 280 56.63 -11.85 -60.01
CA TYR A 280 57.84 -11.38 -59.34
C TYR A 280 59.04 -11.27 -60.29
N ASP A 281 59.20 -12.27 -61.18
CA ASP A 281 60.32 -12.35 -62.12
C ASP A 281 60.13 -11.44 -63.33
N SER A 282 58.89 -11.26 -63.82
CA SER A 282 58.58 -10.41 -64.98
C SER A 282 58.68 -8.90 -64.71
N ASN A 283 58.76 -8.49 -63.44
CA ASN A 283 58.95 -7.10 -63.01
C ASN A 283 57.94 -6.09 -63.61
N ILE A 284 56.70 -6.54 -63.86
CA ILE A 284 55.63 -5.74 -64.48
C ILE A 284 54.96 -4.75 -63.52
N ILE A 285 55.22 -4.91 -62.22
CA ILE A 285 54.83 -4.06 -61.11
C ILE A 285 55.99 -3.98 -60.11
N ASP A 286 56.04 -2.91 -59.32
CA ASP A 286 56.99 -2.77 -58.22
C ASP A 286 56.91 -3.95 -57.24
N LYS A 287 58.08 -4.50 -56.89
CA LYS A 287 58.19 -5.71 -56.07
C LYS A 287 57.76 -5.52 -54.62
N ASN A 288 57.82 -4.30 -54.09
CA ASN A 288 57.33 -3.98 -52.75
C ASN A 288 55.79 -3.95 -52.75
N LEU A 289 55.16 -3.35 -53.77
CA LEU A 289 53.70 -3.43 -53.97
C LEU A 289 53.24 -4.90 -54.11
N LEU A 290 53.94 -5.69 -54.92
CA LEU A 290 53.65 -7.11 -55.09
C LEU A 290 53.72 -7.86 -53.75
N SER A 291 54.83 -7.71 -53.01
CA SER A 291 55.05 -8.41 -51.74
C SER A 291 54.17 -7.90 -50.58
N THR A 292 53.65 -6.67 -50.65
CA THR A 292 52.78 -6.09 -49.61
C THR A 292 51.32 -6.48 -49.82
N TYR A 293 50.84 -6.49 -51.06
CA TYR A 293 49.41 -6.65 -51.36
C TYR A 293 49.03 -8.00 -51.95
N VAL A 294 49.96 -8.73 -52.59
CA VAL A 294 49.61 -9.93 -53.38
C VAL A 294 50.03 -11.22 -52.66
N ASN A 295 49.10 -12.17 -52.57
CA ASN A 295 49.33 -13.50 -52.02
C ASN A 295 48.80 -14.60 -52.96
N SER A 296 49.25 -15.85 -52.77
CA SER A 296 48.89 -17.00 -53.61
C SER A 296 48.40 -18.20 -52.79
N SER A 297 47.25 -18.76 -53.12
CA SER A 297 46.57 -19.81 -52.35
C SER A 297 45.98 -20.91 -53.22
N GLY A 298 46.07 -22.17 -52.80
CA GLY A 298 45.38 -23.30 -53.43
C GLY A 298 44.04 -23.59 -52.75
N ARG A 299 42.98 -23.80 -53.53
CA ARG A 299 41.63 -24.11 -53.05
C ARG A 299 41.15 -25.53 -53.34
N SER A 300 41.98 -26.36 -53.99
CA SER A 300 41.59 -27.71 -54.41
C SER A 300 40.30 -27.69 -55.25
N SER A 301 39.46 -28.71 -55.11
CA SER A 301 38.12 -28.83 -55.69
C SER A 301 37.02 -28.30 -54.76
N SER A 302 37.33 -27.39 -53.82
CA SER A 302 36.36 -26.94 -52.80
C SER A 302 35.40 -25.85 -53.29
N ASP A 303 35.56 -25.35 -54.52
CA ASP A 303 34.75 -24.29 -55.13
C ASP A 303 34.53 -24.59 -56.61
N LEU A 304 33.79 -25.68 -56.84
CA LEU A 304 33.39 -26.17 -58.16
C LEU A 304 32.41 -25.22 -58.84
N ILE A 305 32.59 -25.03 -60.14
CA ILE A 305 31.63 -24.32 -60.99
C ILE A 305 30.62 -25.34 -61.51
N LEU A 306 29.36 -25.19 -61.10
CA LEU A 306 28.26 -26.05 -61.51
C LEU A 306 27.38 -25.37 -62.57
N ASP A 307 26.82 -26.17 -63.47
CA ASP A 307 25.82 -25.74 -64.44
C ASP A 307 24.43 -25.55 -63.79
N LYS A 308 23.43 -25.22 -64.61
CA LYS A 308 22.04 -25.00 -64.14
C LYS A 308 21.36 -26.27 -63.58
N ASN A 309 21.93 -27.44 -63.85
CA ASN A 309 21.43 -28.75 -63.41
C ASN A 309 22.22 -29.28 -62.19
N GLY A 310 23.21 -28.53 -61.69
CA GLY A 310 24.10 -28.96 -60.60
C GLY A 310 25.25 -29.86 -61.05
N VAL A 311 25.49 -30.02 -62.34
CA VAL A 311 26.59 -30.82 -62.89
C VAL A 311 27.85 -29.95 -63.01
N GLU A 312 29.01 -30.51 -62.66
CA GLU A 312 30.28 -29.78 -62.71
C GLU A 312 30.72 -29.44 -64.14
N ASP A 313 31.00 -28.16 -64.40
CA ASP A 313 31.87 -27.74 -65.50
C ASP A 313 33.33 -27.90 -65.06
N LYS A 314 33.94 -29.00 -65.51
CA LYS A 314 35.31 -29.37 -65.14
C LYS A 314 36.37 -28.39 -65.65
N ASP A 315 36.16 -27.76 -66.81
CA ASP A 315 37.15 -26.83 -67.36
C ASP A 315 37.00 -25.43 -66.75
N ALA A 316 35.78 -24.98 -66.44
CA ALA A 316 35.56 -23.76 -65.67
C ALA A 316 36.04 -23.89 -64.21
N SER A 317 35.86 -25.06 -63.58
CA SER A 317 36.34 -25.35 -62.22
C SER A 317 37.87 -25.30 -62.13
N ARG A 318 38.58 -25.79 -63.16
CA ARG A 318 40.03 -25.68 -63.30
C ARG A 318 40.46 -24.26 -63.70
N ARG A 319 40.57 -23.34 -62.74
CA ARG A 319 40.92 -21.93 -62.99
C ARG A 319 42.01 -21.37 -62.08
N ILE A 320 42.69 -20.32 -62.56
CA ILE A 320 43.30 -19.31 -61.70
C ILE A 320 42.31 -18.16 -61.57
N GLU A 321 41.96 -17.80 -60.34
CA GLU A 321 41.10 -16.67 -60.02
C GLU A 321 41.89 -15.60 -59.26
N ILE A 322 41.85 -14.35 -59.72
CA ILE A 322 42.58 -13.25 -59.10
C ILE A 322 41.58 -12.20 -58.67
N LYS A 323 41.46 -11.98 -57.36
CA LYS A 323 40.44 -11.12 -56.73
C LYS A 323 41.06 -10.20 -55.69
N PHE A 324 40.44 -9.05 -55.44
CA PHE A 324 40.88 -8.11 -54.41
C PHE A 324 39.92 -8.10 -53.21
N THR A 325 40.47 -7.82 -52.04
CA THR A 325 39.75 -7.54 -50.80
C THR A 325 39.84 -6.05 -50.49
N ILE A 326 38.75 -5.46 -50.01
CA ILE A 326 38.74 -4.07 -49.53
C ILE A 326 38.82 -4.06 -48.01
N LYS A 327 39.67 -3.17 -47.49
CA LYS A 327 39.83 -2.93 -46.06
C LYS A 327 38.47 -2.60 -45.44
N ASN A 328 38.07 -3.44 -44.50
CA ASN A 328 36.84 -3.28 -43.74
C ASN A 328 37.09 -3.22 -42.23
N GLU A 329 38.35 -3.20 -41.78
CA GLU A 329 38.76 -3.23 -40.36
C GLU A 329 38.03 -2.20 -39.50
N GLU A 330 37.90 -0.94 -39.95
CA GLU A 330 37.17 0.11 -39.22
C GLU A 330 35.68 -0.23 -39.04
N ALA A 331 35.03 -0.71 -40.12
CA ALA A 331 33.62 -1.09 -40.07
C ALA A 331 33.41 -2.37 -39.23
N ILE A 332 34.32 -3.36 -39.33
CA ILE A 332 34.28 -4.56 -38.51
C ILE A 332 34.51 -4.22 -37.04
N ARG A 333 35.48 -3.36 -36.71
CA ARG A 333 35.72 -2.91 -35.33
C ARG A 333 34.50 -2.22 -34.73
N GLU A 334 33.80 -1.38 -35.50
CA GLU A 334 32.58 -0.73 -35.04
C GLU A 334 31.42 -1.71 -34.86
N ILE A 335 31.28 -2.69 -35.76
CA ILE A 335 30.32 -3.80 -35.59
C ILE A 335 30.69 -4.69 -34.39
N GLN A 336 31.98 -4.89 -34.10
CA GLN A 336 32.46 -5.66 -32.93
C GLN A 336 32.21 -4.90 -31.63
N ASN A 337 32.43 -3.58 -31.60
CA ASN A 337 32.04 -2.73 -30.47
C ASN A 337 30.52 -2.80 -30.23
N TYR A 338 29.71 -2.82 -31.31
CA TYR A 338 28.25 -2.94 -31.25
C TYR A 338 27.76 -4.34 -30.79
N LEU A 339 28.37 -5.43 -31.28
CA LEU A 339 28.04 -6.80 -30.88
C LEU A 339 28.64 -7.20 -29.52
N GLY A 340 29.56 -6.39 -29.01
CA GLY A 340 30.21 -6.52 -27.71
C GLY A 340 31.43 -7.44 -27.72
N GLU A 341 32.53 -6.97 -27.13
CA GLU A 341 33.46 -7.88 -26.45
C GLU A 341 32.70 -8.52 -25.27
N LYS A 342 32.20 -9.74 -25.47
CA LYS A 342 31.91 -10.64 -24.33
C LYS A 342 33.24 -11.09 -23.73
N LYS A 343 33.63 -10.46 -22.62
CA LYS A 343 34.60 -10.97 -21.65
C LYS A 343 34.03 -10.78 -20.24
#